data_AF-A0A420F778-F1
#
_entry.id   AF-A0A420F778-F1
#
_cell.length_a   1.000
_cell.length_b   1.000
_cell.length_c   1.000
_cell.angle_alpha   90.00
_cell.angle_beta   90.00
_cell.angle_gamma   90.00
#
_symmetry.space_group_name_H-M   'P 1'
#
loop_
_entity.id
_entity.type
_entity.pdbx_description
1 polymer ?
#
loop_
_entity_poly.entity_id
_entity_poly.type
_entity_poly.pdbx_seq_one_letter_code
_entity_poly.pdbx_strand_id
1 'polypeptide(L)'
;MTTRADTRRPGRRTHPPADPGGRSANPGRLVRRFVPPQHGAWAMLLLPYVVGVALVGPRWPHLPLLVAWLAGYLLSYYAFQAVKSRRPRRFAAQLRVYALVTAPLALTVVVARPAVLWYAPAYAVLLAINAWYAWRRRERALLNDLASVALSGVMLLVVATVAGVAPVRVLPAFAALLFYLAGTVLYVKTMIRERGSTTYLRASIAYHLAALVAATLLDVLLAPVFLVLLIRAAVLPARRLRPAQVGVIEIVCSLLVLAAVLVAS
;
A
#
# COMPACT_ATOMS: atom_id res chain seq x y z
N MET A 1 25.09 72.79 -14.26
CA MET A 1 25.81 72.56 -15.54
C MET A 1 27.05 71.74 -15.22
N THR A 2 27.26 70.69 -16.01
CA THR A 2 28.21 69.58 -15.88
C THR A 2 29.69 69.96 -15.91
N THR A 3 30.54 69.21 -15.19
CA THR A 3 31.89 68.83 -15.68
C THR A 3 32.26 67.40 -15.26
N ARG A 4 32.68 66.62 -16.26
CA ARG A 4 33.16 65.23 -16.21
C ARG A 4 34.53 65.09 -15.53
N ALA A 5 34.79 63.90 -14.97
CA ALA A 5 36.10 63.27 -15.04
C ALA A 5 35.95 61.77 -15.33
N ASP A 6 36.66 61.32 -16.35
CA ASP A 6 36.78 59.97 -16.88
C ASP A 6 37.89 59.22 -16.13
N THR A 7 37.72 57.92 -15.82
CA THR A 7 38.85 56.99 -15.66
C THR A 7 38.45 55.51 -15.81
N ARG A 8 39.10 54.87 -16.79
CA ARG A 8 39.69 53.51 -16.78
C ARG A 8 38.76 52.28 -16.93
N ARG A 9 38.88 51.62 -18.09
CA ARG A 9 38.73 50.15 -18.25
C ARG A 9 39.95 49.44 -17.65
N PRO A 10 39.77 48.23 -17.06
CA PRO A 10 40.37 47.07 -17.73
C PRO A 10 39.58 45.75 -17.58
N GLY A 11 39.82 44.82 -18.53
CA GLY A 11 39.78 43.38 -18.25
C GLY A 11 38.49 42.63 -18.60
N ARG A 12 38.33 42.26 -19.88
CA ARG A 12 37.37 41.23 -20.32
C ARG A 12 37.90 39.87 -19.85
N ARG A 13 37.39 39.35 -18.73
CA ARG A 13 37.68 37.97 -18.28
C ARG A 13 36.91 37.00 -19.17
N THR A 14 37.61 36.31 -20.06
CA THR A 14 37.08 35.15 -20.79
C THR A 14 36.98 33.98 -19.82
N HIS A 15 35.76 33.63 -19.41
CA HIS A 15 35.52 32.35 -18.72
C HIS A 15 35.79 31.21 -19.69
N PRO A 16 36.60 30.20 -19.33
CA PRO A 16 36.71 28.98 -20.13
C PRO A 16 35.36 28.23 -20.12
N PRO A 17 35.02 27.49 -21.19
CA PRO A 17 33.79 26.72 -21.23
C PRO A 17 33.82 25.65 -20.14
N ALA A 18 32.75 25.58 -19.35
CA ALA A 18 32.55 24.52 -18.38
C ALA A 18 32.50 23.16 -19.11
N ASP A 19 33.43 22.28 -18.74
CA ASP A 19 33.52 20.90 -19.19
C ASP A 19 32.19 20.16 -18.90
N PRO A 20 31.51 19.53 -19.88
CA PRO A 20 30.28 18.76 -19.65
C PRO A 20 30.57 17.35 -19.08
N GLY A 21 31.58 17.25 -18.21
CA GLY A 21 32.04 16.01 -17.61
C GLY A 21 31.24 15.60 -16.38
N GLY A 22 30.42 14.55 -16.53
CA GLY A 22 30.11 13.64 -15.42
C GLY A 22 29.13 14.14 -14.37
N ARG A 23 27.83 14.22 -14.70
CA ARG A 23 26.78 14.13 -13.67
C ARG A 23 26.89 12.74 -13.04
N SER A 24 27.62 12.62 -11.93
CA SER A 24 27.58 11.40 -11.12
C SER A 24 26.10 11.12 -10.83
N ALA A 25 25.60 9.98 -11.31
CA ALA A 25 24.22 9.60 -11.11
C ALA A 25 24.04 9.36 -9.61
N ASN A 26 23.57 10.37 -8.89
CA ASN A 26 23.37 10.29 -7.44
C ASN A 26 22.55 9.02 -7.14
N PRO A 27 23.12 8.03 -6.43
CA PRO A 27 22.46 6.75 -6.16
C PRO A 27 21.09 6.93 -5.51
N GLY A 28 20.96 7.94 -4.65
CA GLY A 28 19.68 8.30 -4.00
C GLY A 28 18.61 8.78 -4.98
N ARG A 29 19.00 9.35 -6.13
CA ARG A 29 18.08 9.79 -7.19
C ARG A 29 17.64 8.62 -8.07
N LEU A 30 18.48 7.60 -8.22
CA LEU A 30 18.12 6.34 -8.88
C LEU A 30 17.16 5.53 -7.99
N VAL A 31 17.45 5.36 -6.70
CA VAL A 31 16.58 4.64 -5.76
C VAL A 31 15.18 5.27 -5.67
N ARG A 32 15.10 6.60 -5.58
CA ARG A 32 13.81 7.34 -5.62
C ARG A 32 13.04 7.19 -6.93
N ARG A 33 13.69 6.76 -8.02
CA ARG A 33 13.03 6.53 -9.30
C ARG A 33 12.32 5.17 -9.34
N PHE A 34 12.78 4.21 -8.53
CA PHE A 34 12.29 2.82 -8.51
C PHE A 34 11.44 2.49 -7.27
N VAL A 35 11.51 3.28 -6.20
CA VAL A 35 10.71 3.10 -4.98
C VAL A 35 9.65 4.21 -4.83
N PRO A 36 8.35 3.87 -4.78
CA PRO A 36 7.28 4.84 -4.55
C PRO A 36 7.37 5.48 -3.16
N PRO A 37 6.99 6.76 -3.00
CA PRO A 37 7.02 7.44 -1.69
C PRO A 37 5.88 7.02 -0.73
N GLN A 38 5.20 5.89 -0.98
CA GLN A 38 3.97 5.50 -0.28
C GLN A 38 4.23 4.60 0.93
N HIS A 39 4.88 5.14 1.95
CA HIS A 39 5.27 4.39 3.15
C HIS A 39 4.08 3.75 3.90
N GLY A 40 2.90 4.38 3.88
CA GLY A 40 1.71 3.87 4.57
C GLY A 40 1.06 2.64 3.91
N ALA A 41 1.30 2.39 2.62
CA ALA A 41 0.70 1.26 1.92
C ALA A 41 1.37 -0.09 2.25
N TRP A 42 2.62 -0.07 2.73
CA TRP A 42 3.38 -1.30 3.01
C TRP A 42 2.79 -2.12 4.15
N ALA A 43 2.29 -1.48 5.21
CA ALA A 43 1.65 -2.19 6.32
C ALA A 43 0.39 -2.92 5.84
N MET A 44 -0.45 -2.24 5.05
CA MET A 44 -1.65 -2.86 4.45
C MET A 44 -1.30 -3.99 3.50
N LEU A 45 -0.18 -3.87 2.76
CA LEU A 45 0.31 -4.86 1.79
C LEU A 45 0.88 -6.12 2.46
N LEU A 46 1.64 -5.93 3.54
CA LEU A 46 2.37 -7.01 4.21
C LEU A 46 1.52 -7.75 5.24
N LEU A 47 0.60 -7.06 5.92
CA LEU A 47 -0.15 -7.64 7.03
C LEU A 47 -0.90 -8.94 6.65
N PRO A 48 -1.70 -8.99 5.55
CA PRO A 48 -2.40 -10.23 5.18
C PRO A 48 -1.46 -11.38 4.85
N TYR A 49 -0.30 -11.08 4.24
CA TYR A 49 0.72 -12.08 3.96
C TYR A 49 1.33 -12.63 5.27
N VAL A 50 1.74 -11.74 6.18
CA VAL A 50 2.36 -12.12 7.47
C VAL A 50 1.39 -12.95 8.32
N VAL A 51 0.14 -12.49 8.45
CA VAL A 51 -0.91 -13.22 9.17
C VAL A 51 -1.13 -14.60 8.54
N GLY A 52 -1.24 -14.67 7.21
CA GLY A 52 -1.42 -15.94 6.51
C GLY A 52 -0.30 -16.93 6.82
N VAL A 53 0.98 -16.49 6.74
CA VAL A 53 2.13 -17.36 7.00
C VAL A 53 2.17 -17.80 8.46
N ALA A 54 1.87 -16.89 9.40
CA ALA A 54 1.86 -17.20 10.81
C ALA A 54 0.78 -18.23 11.17
N LEU A 55 -0.39 -18.18 10.53
CA LEU A 55 -1.49 -19.12 10.76
C LEU A 55 -1.24 -20.52 10.17
N VAL A 56 -0.65 -20.61 8.99
CA VAL A 56 -0.51 -21.90 8.27
C VAL A 56 0.88 -22.53 8.38
N GLY A 57 1.82 -21.80 9.00
CA GLY A 57 3.23 -22.14 9.10
C GLY A 57 4.01 -21.81 7.82
N PRO A 58 5.33 -21.51 7.94
CA PRO A 58 6.16 -21.16 6.80
C PRO A 58 6.36 -22.36 5.87
N ARG A 59 6.24 -22.12 4.57
CA ARG A 59 6.50 -23.08 3.49
C ARG A 59 7.41 -22.46 2.45
N TRP A 60 8.19 -23.29 1.75
CA TRP A 60 9.14 -22.81 0.76
C TRP A 60 8.52 -21.88 -0.32
N PRO A 61 7.27 -22.11 -0.85
CA PRO A 61 6.74 -21.24 -1.90
C PRO A 61 6.25 -19.89 -1.37
N HIS A 62 6.20 -19.68 -0.05
CA HIS A 62 5.90 -18.38 0.53
C HIS A 62 7.01 -17.36 0.21
N LEU A 63 8.28 -17.77 0.20
CA LEU A 63 9.38 -16.86 -0.12
C LEU A 63 9.30 -16.29 -1.56
N PRO A 64 9.21 -17.09 -2.64
CA PRO A 64 9.02 -16.56 -3.98
C PRO A 64 7.68 -15.82 -4.11
N LEU A 65 6.63 -16.23 -3.40
CA LEU A 65 5.36 -15.49 -3.35
C LEU A 65 5.54 -14.09 -2.76
N LEU A 66 6.27 -13.92 -1.67
CA LEU A 66 6.53 -12.61 -1.07
C LEU A 66 7.26 -11.69 -2.04
N VAL A 67 8.32 -12.19 -2.66
CA VAL A 67 9.11 -11.38 -3.59
C VAL A 67 8.26 -11.05 -4.84
N ALA A 68 7.50 -12.00 -5.37
CA ALA A 68 6.55 -11.76 -6.47
C ALA A 68 5.48 -10.74 -6.08
N TRP A 69 4.98 -10.78 -4.84
CA TRP A 69 3.97 -9.89 -4.31
C TRP A 69 4.48 -8.45 -4.20
N LEU A 70 5.67 -8.25 -3.62
CA LEU A 70 6.28 -6.92 -3.52
C LEU A 70 6.65 -6.36 -4.89
N ALA A 71 7.25 -7.17 -5.76
CA ALA A 71 7.56 -6.77 -7.13
C ALA A 71 6.28 -6.50 -7.95
N GLY A 72 5.22 -7.29 -7.74
CA GLY A 72 3.92 -7.13 -8.39
C GLY A 72 3.18 -5.88 -7.94
N TYR A 73 3.28 -5.52 -6.66
CA TYR A 73 2.81 -4.24 -6.16
C TYR A 73 3.55 -3.08 -6.85
N LEU A 74 4.88 -3.13 -6.95
CA LEU A 74 5.66 -2.10 -7.64
C LEU A 74 5.32 -2.05 -9.14
N LEU A 75 5.16 -3.21 -9.79
CA LEU A 75 4.70 -3.31 -11.18
C LEU A 75 3.35 -2.62 -11.38
N SER A 76 2.36 -2.92 -10.53
CA SER A 76 1.03 -2.32 -10.60
C SER A 76 1.06 -0.81 -10.36
N TYR A 77 1.89 -0.32 -9.42
CA TYR A 77 2.10 1.12 -9.22
C TYR A 77 2.57 1.82 -10.50
N TYR A 78 3.61 1.30 -11.17
CA TYR A 78 4.11 1.89 -12.41
C TYR A 78 3.13 1.72 -13.58
N ALA A 79 2.38 0.61 -13.61
CA ALA A 79 1.32 0.40 -14.59
C ALA A 79 0.22 1.45 -14.44
N PHE A 80 -0.25 1.73 -13.22
CA PHE A 80 -1.25 2.77 -12.97
C PHE A 80 -0.72 4.16 -13.31
N GLN A 81 0.55 4.46 -13.04
CA GLN A 81 1.18 5.73 -13.47
C GLN A 81 1.27 5.85 -15.01
N ALA A 82 1.57 4.75 -15.70
CA ALA A 82 1.57 4.70 -17.16
C ALA A 82 0.16 4.96 -17.72
N VAL A 83 -0.86 4.30 -17.18
CA VAL A 83 -2.28 4.49 -17.54
C VAL A 83 -2.72 5.94 -17.29
N LYS A 84 -2.45 6.46 -16.09
CA LYS A 84 -2.78 7.84 -15.69
C LYS A 84 -2.14 8.89 -16.59
N SER A 85 -0.86 8.72 -16.90
CA SER A 85 -0.10 9.66 -17.73
C SER A 85 -0.36 9.52 -19.22
N ARG A 86 -0.98 8.41 -19.66
CA ARG A 86 -1.12 8.00 -21.06
C ARG A 86 0.23 7.96 -21.81
N ARG A 87 1.32 7.72 -21.08
CA ARG A 87 2.70 7.70 -21.60
C ARG A 87 3.42 6.43 -21.15
N PRO A 88 3.04 5.24 -21.67
CA PRO A 88 3.60 3.96 -21.22
C PRO A 88 5.12 3.88 -21.45
N ARG A 89 5.63 4.50 -22.52
CA ARG A 89 7.07 4.56 -22.82
C ARG A 89 7.91 5.19 -21.69
N ARG A 90 7.34 6.11 -20.91
CA ARG A 90 8.03 6.76 -19.78
C ARG A 90 8.37 5.78 -18.65
N PHE A 91 7.56 4.74 -18.49
CA PHE A 91 7.68 3.76 -17.40
C PHE A 91 8.11 2.37 -17.89
N ALA A 92 8.42 2.22 -19.18
CA ALA A 92 8.72 0.93 -19.80
C ALA A 92 9.88 0.20 -19.12
N ALA A 93 10.92 0.91 -18.68
CA ALA A 93 12.04 0.30 -17.97
C ALA A 93 11.61 -0.32 -16.63
N GLN A 94 10.84 0.42 -15.82
CA GLN A 94 10.32 -0.07 -14.54
C GLN A 94 9.36 -1.24 -14.74
N LEU A 95 8.45 -1.13 -15.72
CA LEU A 95 7.51 -2.20 -16.05
C LEU A 95 8.25 -3.48 -16.45
N ARG A 96 9.29 -3.39 -17.29
CA ARG A 96 10.09 -4.55 -17.68
C ARG A 96 10.82 -5.16 -16.49
N VAL A 97 11.51 -4.36 -15.69
CA VAL A 97 12.27 -4.87 -14.52
C VAL A 97 11.33 -5.60 -13.56
N TYR A 98 10.24 -4.98 -13.15
CA TYR A 98 9.33 -5.63 -12.21
C TYR A 98 8.58 -6.80 -12.84
N ALA A 99 8.22 -6.75 -14.12
CA ALA A 99 7.64 -7.91 -14.81
C ALA A 99 8.62 -9.10 -14.89
N LEU A 100 9.90 -8.85 -15.20
CA LEU A 100 10.94 -9.88 -15.27
C LEU A 100 11.27 -10.49 -13.90
N VAL A 101 11.00 -9.78 -12.80
CA VAL A 101 11.12 -10.33 -11.45
C VAL A 101 9.84 -11.06 -11.05
N THR A 102 8.68 -10.43 -11.22
CA THR A 102 7.38 -11.00 -10.80
C THR A 102 7.03 -12.26 -11.57
N ALA A 103 7.19 -12.29 -12.90
CA ALA A 103 6.74 -13.39 -13.74
C ALA A 103 7.39 -14.75 -13.39
N PRO A 104 8.73 -14.90 -13.31
CA PRO A 104 9.33 -16.19 -12.98
C PRO A 104 8.99 -16.63 -11.55
N LEU A 105 8.94 -15.70 -10.58
CA LEU A 105 8.61 -16.05 -9.20
C LEU A 105 7.14 -16.45 -9.04
N ALA A 106 6.22 -15.73 -9.70
CA ALA A 106 4.82 -16.10 -9.76
C ALA A 106 4.64 -17.46 -10.47
N LEU A 107 5.38 -17.71 -11.56
CA LEU A 107 5.39 -18.99 -12.25
C LEU A 107 5.87 -20.12 -11.32
N THR A 108 6.94 -19.92 -10.56
CA THR A 108 7.40 -20.88 -9.55
C THR A 108 6.31 -21.23 -8.55
N VAL A 109 5.55 -20.24 -8.07
CA VAL A 109 4.42 -20.46 -7.14
C VAL A 109 3.29 -21.22 -7.82
N VAL A 110 2.94 -20.88 -9.06
CA VAL A 110 1.88 -21.54 -9.83
C VAL A 110 2.24 -22.99 -10.13
N VAL A 111 3.50 -23.28 -10.52
CA VAL A 111 3.98 -24.64 -10.75
C VAL A 111 3.93 -25.46 -9.45
N ALA A 112 4.32 -24.86 -8.33
CA ALA A 112 4.25 -25.53 -7.03
C ALA A 112 2.80 -25.80 -6.57
N ARG A 113 1.90 -24.85 -6.83
CA ARG A 113 0.50 -24.86 -6.36
C ARG A 113 -0.44 -24.24 -7.40
N PRO A 114 -0.89 -24.99 -8.42
CA PRO A 114 -1.72 -24.45 -9.50
C PRO A 114 -3.06 -23.86 -9.03
N ALA A 115 -3.58 -24.34 -7.89
CA ALA A 115 -4.83 -23.87 -7.28
C ALA A 115 -4.83 -22.36 -6.97
N VAL A 116 -3.66 -21.69 -6.88
CA VAL A 116 -3.61 -20.22 -6.71
C VAL A 116 -4.21 -19.47 -7.90
N LEU A 117 -4.34 -20.10 -9.07
CA LEU A 117 -4.94 -19.49 -10.25
C LEU A 117 -6.45 -19.22 -10.08
N TRP A 118 -7.12 -19.88 -9.13
CA TRP A 118 -8.52 -19.58 -8.80
C TRP A 118 -8.73 -18.13 -8.33
N TYR A 119 -7.69 -17.47 -7.82
CA TYR A 119 -7.73 -16.07 -7.40
C TYR A 119 -7.49 -15.09 -8.54
N ALA A 120 -7.00 -15.54 -9.70
CA ALA A 120 -6.65 -14.66 -10.82
C ALA A 120 -7.83 -13.81 -11.32
N PRO A 121 -9.07 -14.33 -11.46
CA PRO A 121 -10.22 -13.51 -11.84
C PRO A 121 -10.52 -12.40 -10.83
N ALA A 122 -10.43 -12.68 -9.53
CA ALA A 122 -10.65 -11.69 -8.47
C ALA A 122 -9.58 -10.57 -8.53
N TYR A 123 -8.30 -10.95 -8.68
CA TYR A 123 -7.22 -9.99 -8.89
C TYR A 123 -7.43 -9.16 -10.15
N ALA A 124 -7.84 -9.76 -11.26
CA ALA A 124 -8.09 -9.06 -12.52
C ALA A 124 -9.19 -8.00 -12.39
N VAL A 125 -10.33 -8.34 -11.78
CA VAL A 125 -11.44 -7.40 -11.55
C VAL A 125 -11.00 -6.23 -10.66
N LEU A 126 -10.35 -6.52 -9.53
CA LEU A 126 -9.93 -5.48 -8.59
C LEU A 126 -8.84 -4.57 -9.17
N LEU A 127 -7.88 -5.13 -9.92
CA LEU A 127 -6.87 -4.36 -10.65
C LEU A 127 -7.50 -3.52 -11.77
N ALA A 128 -8.54 -4.02 -12.45
CA ALA A 128 -9.27 -3.26 -13.46
C ALA A 128 -10.01 -2.06 -12.85
N ILE A 129 -10.63 -2.24 -11.67
CA ILE A 129 -11.23 -1.12 -10.90
C ILE A 129 -10.16 -0.06 -10.60
N ASN A 130 -9.01 -0.48 -10.07
CA ASN A 130 -7.91 0.43 -9.76
C ASN A 130 -7.37 1.14 -11.02
N ALA A 131 -7.22 0.41 -12.13
CA ALA A 131 -6.78 0.96 -13.41
C ALA A 131 -7.79 1.98 -13.96
N TRP A 132 -9.09 1.72 -13.82
CA TRP A 132 -10.15 2.64 -14.22
C TRP A 132 -10.11 3.94 -13.41
N TYR A 133 -9.93 3.84 -12.09
CA TYR A 133 -9.75 5.01 -11.22
C TYR A 133 -8.45 5.77 -11.54
N ALA A 134 -7.35 5.07 -11.85
CA ALA A 134 -6.09 5.68 -12.28
C ALA A 134 -6.25 6.43 -13.62
N TRP A 135 -6.95 5.83 -14.59
CA TRP A 135 -7.24 6.44 -15.89
C TRP A 135 -8.08 7.70 -15.77
N ARG A 136 -9.10 7.68 -14.89
CA ARG A 136 -9.91 8.86 -14.54
C ARG A 136 -9.23 9.84 -13.60
N ARG A 137 -7.98 9.57 -13.17
CA ARG A 137 -7.20 10.38 -12.23
C ARG A 137 -7.88 10.57 -10.87
N ARG A 138 -8.68 9.58 -10.45
CA ARG A 138 -9.45 9.54 -9.20
C ARG A 138 -8.91 8.50 -8.22
N GLU A 139 -7.59 8.35 -8.16
CA GLU A 139 -6.88 7.40 -7.25
C GLU A 139 -7.19 7.62 -5.76
N ARG A 140 -7.79 8.77 -5.40
CA ARG A 140 -8.16 9.12 -4.02
C ARG A 140 -9.56 8.66 -3.62
N ALA A 141 -10.32 8.06 -4.55
CA ALA A 141 -11.67 7.60 -4.30
C ALA A 141 -11.72 6.48 -3.24
N LEU A 142 -12.76 6.47 -2.41
CA LEU A 142 -12.92 5.43 -1.38
C LEU A 142 -13.00 4.03 -1.98
N LEU A 143 -13.76 3.85 -3.06
CA LEU A 143 -13.88 2.55 -3.73
C LEU A 143 -12.55 2.04 -4.29
N ASN A 144 -11.66 2.92 -4.77
CA ASN A 144 -10.31 2.55 -5.20
C ASN A 144 -9.46 2.04 -4.03
N ASP A 145 -9.51 2.75 -2.90
CA ASP A 145 -8.77 2.33 -1.70
C ASP A 145 -9.32 1.01 -1.14
N LEU A 146 -10.65 0.82 -1.15
CA LEU A 146 -11.29 -0.45 -0.74
C LEU A 146 -10.96 -1.61 -1.70
N ALA A 147 -10.89 -1.37 -3.01
CA ALA A 147 -10.44 -2.38 -3.97
C ALA A 147 -8.98 -2.79 -3.72
N SER A 148 -8.14 -1.84 -3.34
CA SER A 148 -6.75 -2.09 -2.94
C SER A 148 -6.66 -2.88 -1.62
N VAL A 149 -7.52 -2.59 -0.65
CA VAL A 149 -7.65 -3.39 0.58
C VAL A 149 -8.09 -4.82 0.25
N ALA A 150 -9.08 -5.00 -0.62
CA ALA A 150 -9.51 -6.33 -1.05
C ALA A 150 -8.40 -7.11 -1.74
N LEU A 151 -7.64 -6.48 -2.65
CA LEU A 151 -6.46 -7.09 -3.30
C LEU A 151 -5.44 -7.59 -2.28
N SER A 152 -5.18 -6.78 -1.26
CA SER A 152 -4.26 -7.16 -0.20
C SER A 152 -4.83 -8.27 0.67
N GLY A 153 -6.10 -8.19 1.07
CA GLY A 153 -6.75 -9.21 1.88
C GLY A 153 -6.77 -10.58 1.21
N VAL A 154 -7.04 -10.65 -0.11
CA VAL A 154 -7.05 -11.91 -0.87
C VAL A 154 -5.70 -12.64 -0.77
N MET A 155 -4.58 -11.92 -0.56
CA MET A 155 -3.27 -12.52 -0.37
C MET A 155 -3.23 -13.52 0.80
N LEU A 156 -4.00 -13.32 1.86
CA LEU A 156 -4.07 -14.28 2.97
C LEU A 156 -4.62 -15.63 2.49
N LEU A 157 -5.67 -15.62 1.67
CA LEU A 157 -6.25 -16.84 1.09
C LEU A 157 -5.26 -17.53 0.12
N VAL A 158 -4.50 -16.73 -0.64
CA VAL A 158 -3.42 -17.23 -1.50
C VAL A 158 -2.35 -17.93 -0.67
N VAL A 159 -1.91 -17.31 0.43
CA VAL A 159 -0.89 -17.87 1.34
C VAL A 159 -1.35 -19.20 1.94
N ALA A 160 -2.61 -19.30 2.36
CA ALA A 160 -3.18 -20.54 2.87
C ALA A 160 -3.23 -21.64 1.80
N THR A 161 -3.68 -21.30 0.58
CA THR A 161 -3.72 -22.22 -0.56
C THR A 161 -2.33 -22.71 -0.95
N VAL A 162 -1.32 -21.83 -0.91
CA VAL A 162 0.08 -22.19 -1.17
C VAL A 162 0.58 -23.22 -0.15
N ALA A 163 0.15 -23.10 1.11
CA ALA A 163 0.47 -24.05 2.15
C ALA A 163 -0.32 -25.37 2.08
N GLY A 164 -1.29 -25.48 1.17
CA GLY A 164 -2.21 -26.61 1.08
C GLY A 164 -3.30 -26.61 2.16
N VAL A 165 -3.51 -25.46 2.82
CA VAL A 165 -4.58 -25.28 3.81
C VAL A 165 -5.83 -24.77 3.09
N ALA A 166 -6.96 -25.42 3.34
CA ALA A 166 -8.23 -25.02 2.74
C ALA A 166 -8.58 -23.56 3.12
N PRO A 167 -8.95 -22.68 2.17
CA PRO A 167 -9.22 -21.27 2.45
C PRO A 167 -10.29 -21.03 3.51
N VAL A 168 -11.26 -21.95 3.61
CA VAL A 168 -12.33 -21.90 4.63
C VAL A 168 -11.78 -21.81 6.06
N ARG A 169 -10.64 -22.45 6.34
CA ARG A 169 -10.02 -22.46 7.67
C ARG A 169 -9.48 -21.11 8.11
N VAL A 170 -9.19 -20.22 7.16
CA VAL A 170 -8.64 -18.90 7.43
C VAL A 170 -9.64 -17.77 7.11
N LEU A 171 -10.90 -18.12 6.79
CA LEU A 171 -11.95 -17.14 6.50
C LEU A 171 -12.25 -16.19 7.68
N PRO A 172 -12.31 -16.64 8.95
CA PRO A 172 -12.52 -15.72 10.07
C PRO A 172 -11.39 -14.68 10.18
N ALA A 173 -10.14 -15.12 10.08
CA ALA A 173 -8.97 -14.24 10.05
C ALA A 173 -8.98 -13.28 8.86
N PHE A 174 -9.33 -13.77 7.66
CA PHE A 174 -9.49 -12.97 6.46
C PHE A 174 -10.57 -11.88 6.64
N ALA A 175 -11.73 -12.23 7.18
CA ALA A 175 -12.81 -11.30 7.44
C ALA A 175 -12.41 -10.23 8.48
N ALA A 176 -11.79 -10.63 9.58
CA ALA A 176 -11.26 -9.72 10.59
C ALA A 176 -10.23 -8.73 10.00
N LEU A 177 -9.30 -9.21 9.17
CA LEU A 177 -8.36 -8.33 8.49
C LEU A 177 -9.03 -7.37 7.51
N LEU A 178 -10.03 -7.83 6.74
CA LEU A 178 -10.77 -6.93 5.86
C LEU A 178 -11.51 -5.86 6.64
N PHE A 179 -12.15 -6.22 7.77
CA PHE A 179 -12.82 -5.25 8.63
C PHE A 179 -11.83 -4.20 9.14
N TYR A 180 -10.69 -4.63 9.65
CA TYR A 180 -9.63 -3.73 10.12
C TYR A 180 -9.10 -2.83 8.98
N LEU A 181 -8.67 -3.39 7.85
CA LEU A 181 -8.03 -2.65 6.77
C LEU A 181 -8.98 -1.62 6.13
N ALA A 182 -10.24 -2.00 5.88
CA ALA A 182 -11.23 -1.07 5.36
C ALA A 182 -11.60 0.02 6.39
N GLY A 183 -11.62 -0.33 7.69
CA GLY A 183 -11.76 0.64 8.78
C GLY A 183 -10.61 1.63 8.82
N THR A 184 -9.38 1.17 8.68
CA THR A 184 -8.19 2.02 8.60
C THR A 184 -8.25 2.95 7.38
N VAL A 185 -8.76 2.53 6.22
CA VAL A 185 -8.96 3.43 5.08
C VAL A 185 -9.88 4.59 5.44
N LEU A 186 -11.03 4.31 6.06
CA LEU A 186 -11.97 5.35 6.51
C LEU A 186 -11.35 6.25 7.57
N TYR A 187 -10.72 5.66 8.59
CA TYR A 187 -10.08 6.39 9.67
C TYR A 187 -8.98 7.32 9.17
N VAL A 188 -8.04 6.82 8.34
CA VAL A 188 -6.93 7.62 7.80
C VAL A 188 -7.45 8.75 6.92
N LYS A 189 -8.53 8.52 6.15
CA LYS A 189 -9.18 9.61 5.40
C LYS A 189 -9.72 10.68 6.32
N THR A 190 -10.47 10.31 7.36
CA THR A 190 -10.97 11.25 8.39
C THR A 190 -9.84 12.02 9.07
N MET A 191 -8.69 11.38 9.32
CA MET A 191 -7.55 12.01 9.98
C MET A 191 -6.78 12.99 9.08
N ILE A 192 -6.67 12.71 7.77
CA ILE A 192 -5.75 13.43 6.88
C ILE A 192 -6.49 14.26 5.83
N ARG A 193 -7.27 13.62 4.96
CA ARG A 193 -7.83 14.24 3.76
C ARG A 193 -9.18 14.91 3.99
N GLU A 194 -10.01 14.26 4.79
CA GLU A 194 -11.38 14.65 5.12
C GLU A 194 -11.46 15.23 6.54
N ARG A 195 -10.35 15.85 6.98
CA ARG A 195 -10.18 16.36 8.34
C ARG A 195 -11.21 17.44 8.62
N GLY A 196 -11.96 17.27 9.70
CA GLY A 196 -13.04 18.19 10.10
C GLY A 196 -14.40 17.90 9.45
N SER A 197 -14.48 16.94 8.53
CA SER A 197 -15.76 16.51 7.98
C SER A 197 -16.53 15.66 9.01
N THR A 198 -17.68 16.18 9.47
CA THR A 198 -18.57 15.48 10.39
C THR A 198 -19.17 14.23 9.76
N THR A 199 -19.46 14.27 8.45
CA THR A 199 -19.95 13.12 7.69
C THR A 199 -18.93 11.98 7.67
N TYR A 200 -17.67 12.27 7.36
CA TYR A 200 -16.62 11.24 7.35
C TYR A 200 -16.33 10.70 8.76
N LEU A 201 -16.37 11.56 9.78
CA LEU A 201 -16.23 11.14 11.17
C LEU A 201 -17.35 10.16 11.57
N ARG A 202 -18.61 10.51 11.32
CA ARG A 202 -19.76 9.65 11.62
C ARG A 202 -19.70 8.33 10.85
N ALA A 203 -19.39 8.37 9.56
CA ALA A 203 -19.23 7.17 8.75
C ALA A 203 -18.10 6.27 9.26
N SER A 204 -16.97 6.85 9.65
CA SER A 204 -15.85 6.12 10.24
C SER A 204 -16.26 5.46 11.56
N ILE A 205 -16.88 6.19 12.49
CA ILE A 205 -17.30 5.63 13.79
C ILE A 205 -18.35 4.52 13.59
N ALA A 206 -19.37 4.77 12.75
CA ALA A 206 -20.41 3.78 12.47
C ALA A 206 -19.83 2.49 11.86
N TYR A 207 -18.88 2.61 10.93
CA TYR A 207 -18.17 1.47 10.39
C TYR A 207 -17.41 0.70 11.46
N HIS A 208 -16.65 1.39 12.33
CA HIS A 208 -15.85 0.71 13.37
C HIS A 208 -16.75 0.04 14.43
N LEU A 209 -17.92 0.62 14.72
CA LEU A 209 -18.91 -0.01 15.59
C LEU A 209 -19.47 -1.28 14.95
N ALA A 210 -19.86 -1.23 13.67
CA ALA A 210 -20.33 -2.40 12.94
C ALA A 210 -19.23 -3.48 12.84
N ALA A 211 -17.98 -3.08 12.60
CA ALA A 211 -16.83 -3.96 12.56
C ALA A 211 -16.55 -4.61 13.92
N LEU A 212 -16.73 -3.89 15.04
CA LEU A 212 -16.64 -4.46 16.38
C LEU A 212 -17.69 -5.53 16.62
N VAL A 213 -18.95 -5.26 16.26
CA VAL A 213 -20.03 -6.26 16.39
C VAL A 213 -19.72 -7.47 15.53
N ALA A 214 -19.40 -7.25 14.24
CA ALA A 214 -19.10 -8.34 13.31
C ALA A 214 -17.87 -9.17 13.74
N ALA A 215 -16.80 -8.54 14.23
CA ALA A 215 -15.63 -9.24 14.72
C ALA A 215 -15.92 -10.06 15.98
N THR A 216 -16.70 -9.51 16.92
CA THR A 216 -17.15 -10.23 18.13
C THR A 216 -17.97 -11.47 17.78
N LEU A 217 -18.79 -11.38 16.72
CA LEU A 217 -19.59 -12.51 16.23
C LEU A 217 -18.74 -13.56 15.49
N LEU A 218 -17.59 -13.18 14.93
CA LEU A 218 -16.63 -14.13 14.37
C LEU A 218 -15.89 -14.88 15.49
N ASP A 219 -15.37 -14.13 16.46
CA ASP A 219 -14.74 -14.67 17.67
C ASP A 219 -14.72 -13.57 18.76
N VAL A 220 -15.17 -13.92 19.97
CA VAL A 220 -15.23 -12.98 21.11
C VAL A 220 -13.86 -12.42 21.49
N LEU A 221 -12.77 -13.16 21.22
CA LEU A 221 -11.40 -12.73 21.49
C LEU A 221 -10.94 -11.58 20.58
N LEU A 222 -11.65 -11.31 19.48
CA LEU A 222 -11.40 -10.14 18.63
C LEU A 222 -12.02 -8.85 19.20
N ALA A 223 -13.01 -8.94 20.08
CA ALA A 223 -13.73 -7.77 20.60
C ALA A 223 -12.80 -6.70 21.22
N PRO A 224 -11.78 -7.04 22.05
CA PRO A 224 -10.92 -6.04 22.68
C PRO A 224 -10.15 -5.19 21.67
N VAL A 225 -9.57 -5.80 20.63
CA VAL A 225 -8.80 -5.04 19.64
C VAL A 225 -9.71 -4.17 18.77
N PHE A 226 -10.90 -4.66 18.40
CA PHE A 226 -11.85 -3.86 17.63
C PHE A 226 -12.46 -2.71 18.46
N LEU A 227 -12.59 -2.89 19.77
CA LEU A 227 -12.97 -1.81 20.68
C LEU A 227 -11.89 -0.73 20.73
N VAL A 228 -10.61 -1.11 20.80
CA VAL A 228 -9.49 -0.15 20.69
C VAL A 228 -9.54 0.60 19.36
N LEU A 229 -9.81 -0.08 18.24
CA LEU A 229 -9.95 0.56 16.93
C LEU A 229 -11.13 1.55 16.87
N LEU A 230 -12.25 1.23 17.50
CA LEU A 230 -13.41 2.12 17.62
C LEU A 230 -13.09 3.36 18.46
N ILE A 231 -12.51 3.18 19.66
CA ILE A 231 -12.10 4.28 20.54
C ILE A 231 -11.12 5.19 19.79
N ARG A 232 -10.13 4.61 19.11
CA ARG A 232 -9.18 5.33 18.26
C ARG A 232 -9.89 6.17 17.20
N ALA A 233 -10.85 5.57 16.48
CA ALA A 233 -11.58 6.24 15.42
C ALA A 233 -12.47 7.38 15.92
N ALA A 234 -12.96 7.31 17.16
CA ALA A 234 -13.78 8.35 17.77
C ALA A 234 -12.95 9.49 18.40
N VAL A 235 -11.86 9.17 19.10
CA VAL A 235 -11.13 10.11 19.95
C VAL A 235 -10.03 10.87 19.19
N LEU A 236 -9.27 10.18 18.35
CA LEU A 236 -8.07 10.78 17.74
C LEU A 236 -8.34 11.86 16.68
N PRO A 237 -9.46 11.87 15.93
CA PRO A 237 -9.76 12.96 14.99
C PRO A 237 -9.77 14.36 15.62
N ALA A 238 -10.17 14.48 16.89
CA ALA A 238 -10.15 15.75 17.62
C ALA A 238 -8.73 16.24 17.95
N ARG A 239 -7.73 15.35 17.99
CA ARG A 239 -6.35 15.64 18.42
C ARG A 239 -5.44 16.22 17.33
N ARG A 240 -5.93 16.39 16.10
CA ARG A 240 -5.22 17.01 14.95
C ARG A 240 -3.79 16.47 14.70
N LEU A 241 -3.58 15.17 14.91
CA LEU A 241 -2.28 14.50 14.79
C LEU A 241 -1.61 14.69 13.42
N ARG A 242 -0.28 14.65 13.38
CA ARG A 242 0.51 14.67 12.13
C ARG A 242 0.41 13.31 11.43
N PRO A 243 0.51 13.26 10.07
CA PRO A 243 0.44 11.99 9.33
C PRO A 243 1.42 10.91 9.81
N ALA A 244 2.63 11.29 10.23
CA ALA A 244 3.61 10.36 10.79
C ALA A 244 3.13 9.69 12.09
N GLN A 245 2.48 10.46 12.98
CA GLN A 245 1.93 9.94 14.24
C GLN A 245 0.76 8.98 13.96
N VAL A 246 -0.11 9.32 13.00
CA VAL A 246 -1.18 8.42 12.54
C VAL A 246 -0.59 7.12 12.01
N GLY A 247 0.49 7.19 11.22
CA GLY A 247 1.19 6.01 10.72
C GLY A 247 1.75 5.11 11.83
N VAL A 248 2.39 5.68 12.86
CA VAL A 248 2.89 4.92 14.01
C VAL A 248 1.75 4.22 14.76
N ILE A 249 0.64 4.92 14.96
CA ILE A 249 -0.55 4.34 15.60
C ILE A 249 -1.12 3.19 14.76
N GLU A 250 -1.18 3.32 13.43
CA GLU A 250 -1.60 2.22 12.57
C GLU A 250 -0.66 1.01 12.65
N ILE A 251 0.66 1.23 12.77
CA ILE A 251 1.61 0.13 12.95
C ILE A 251 1.29 -0.62 14.25
N VAL A 252 1.13 0.09 15.36
CA VAL A 252 0.77 -0.53 16.65
C VAL A 252 -0.57 -1.28 16.54
N CYS A 253 -1.60 -0.67 15.96
CA CYS A 253 -2.89 -1.32 15.77
C CYS A 253 -2.79 -2.55 14.86
N SER A 254 -1.97 -2.52 13.81
CA SER A 254 -1.76 -3.68 12.93
C SER A 254 -1.12 -4.86 13.66
N LEU A 255 -0.19 -4.58 14.59
CA LEU A 255 0.44 -5.60 15.43
C LEU A 255 -0.56 -6.16 16.45
N LEU A 256 -1.41 -5.32 17.05
CA LEU A 256 -2.48 -5.77 17.94
C LEU A 256 -3.50 -6.66 17.21
N VAL A 257 -3.88 -6.28 15.99
CA VAL A 257 -4.80 -7.09 15.16
C VAL A 257 -4.14 -8.41 14.77
N LEU A 258 -2.87 -8.40 14.37
CA LEU A 258 -2.10 -9.63 14.13
C LEU A 258 -2.15 -10.54 15.36
N ALA A 259 -1.79 -10.03 16.54
CA ALA A 259 -1.80 -10.82 17.78
C ALA A 259 -3.19 -11.37 18.12
N ALA A 260 -4.23 -10.54 18.03
CA ALA A 260 -5.61 -10.95 18.31
C ALA A 260 -6.09 -12.05 17.35
N VAL A 261 -5.80 -11.91 16.05
CA VAL A 261 -6.14 -12.93 15.05
C VAL A 261 -5.43 -14.24 15.35
N LEU A 262 -4.14 -14.21 15.73
CA LEU A 262 -3.39 -15.42 16.07
C LEU A 262 -3.89 -16.12 17.33
N VAL A 263 -4.41 -15.37 18.30
CA VAL A 263 -5.00 -15.93 19.53
C VAL A 263 -6.40 -16.51 19.28
N ALA A 264 -7.15 -15.93 18.33
CA ALA A 264 -8.50 -16.36 17.96
C ALA A 264 -8.55 -17.50 16.92
N SER A 265 -7.41 -18.01 16.44
CA SER A 265 -7.33 -18.98 15.32
C SER A 265 -6.82 -20.36 15.70
#